data_AF-A0A1Q7KRF6-F1
#
_entry.id   AF-A0A1Q7KRF6-F1
#
_cell.length_a   1.000
_cell.length_b   1.000
_cell.length_c   1.000
_cell.angle_alpha   90.00
_cell.angle_beta   90.00
_cell.angle_gamma   90.00
#
_symmetry.space_group_name_H-M   'P 1'
#
loop_
_entity.id
_entity.type
_entity.pdbx_description
1 polymer ?
#
loop_
_entity_poly.entity_id
_entity_poly.type
_entity_poly.pdbx_seq_one_letter_code
_entity_poly.pdbx_strand_id
1 'polypeptide(L)'
;MKPPELTVIQRAVLEHLPALGLSSDARVFDAPCGGTAALTHALRERGFDAVGGDIDPEAGTDLGKAFAKVNLDAALPWPDQSFDAGF
;
A
#
# COMPACT_ATOMS: atom_id res chain seq x y z
N MET A 1 5.87 17.42 -2.63
CA MET A 1 6.26 17.14 -1.23
C MET A 1 7.46 16.20 -1.23
N LYS A 2 8.27 16.18 -0.18
CA LYS A 2 9.29 15.12 -0.03
C LYS A 2 8.58 13.81 0.30
N PRO A 3 9.02 12.66 -0.26
CA PRO A 3 8.46 11.38 0.12
C PRO A 3 8.69 11.13 1.63
N PRO A 4 7.72 10.52 2.32
CA PRO A 4 7.84 10.22 3.75
C PRO A 4 8.99 9.26 4.02
N GLU A 5 9.61 9.40 5.19
CA GLU A 5 10.71 8.52 5.59
C GLU A 5 10.17 7.13 5.95
N LEU A 6 10.74 6.10 5.31
CA LEU A 6 10.37 4.71 5.60
C LEU A 6 10.89 4.28 6.97
N THR A 7 10.09 3.50 7.69
CA THR A 7 10.56 2.77 8.88
C THR A 7 11.51 1.63 8.49
N VAL A 8 12.19 1.05 9.48
CA VAL A 8 13.04 -0.13 9.27
C VAL A 8 12.24 -1.31 8.70
N ILE A 9 11.00 -1.52 9.17
CA ILE A 9 10.14 -2.61 8.70
C ILE A 9 9.72 -2.37 7.25
N GLN A 10 9.29 -1.15 6.91
CA GLN A 10 8.89 -0.82 5.54
C GLN A 10 10.07 -0.97 4.55
N ARG A 11 11.28 -0.55 4.95
CA ARG A 11 12.50 -0.82 4.16
C ARG A 11 12.75 -2.32 3.97
N ALA A 12 12.61 -3.12 5.01
CA ALA A 12 12.78 -4.56 4.92
C ALA A 12 11.75 -5.20 3.97
N VAL A 13 10.48 -4.81 4.01
CA VAL A 13 9.45 -5.27 3.05
C VAL A 13 9.89 -4.96 1.62
N LEU A 14 10.30 -3.71 1.38
CA LEU A 14 10.77 -3.26 0.08
C LEU A 14 11.99 -4.03 -0.43
N GLU A 15 12.90 -4.46 0.45
CA GLU A 15 14.06 -5.28 0.10
C GLU A 15 13.68 -6.73 -0.25
N HIS A 16 12.59 -7.25 0.34
CA HIS A 16 12.12 -8.61 0.10
C HIS A 16 11.16 -8.73 -1.09
N LEU A 17 10.61 -7.62 -1.61
CA LEU A 17 9.70 -7.61 -2.76
C LEU A 17 10.17 -8.45 -3.96
N PRO A 18 11.45 -8.40 -4.41
CA PRO A 18 11.87 -9.18 -5.57
C PRO A 18 11.71 -10.70 -5.38
N ALA A 19 11.80 -11.19 -4.14
CA ALA A 19 11.65 -12.61 -3.82
C ALA A 19 10.19 -13.10 -4.00
N LEU A 20 9.22 -12.19 -4.06
CA LEU A 20 7.82 -12.52 -4.33
C LEU A 20 7.56 -12.81 -5.82
N GLY A 21 8.49 -12.45 -6.72
CA GLY A 21 8.35 -12.70 -8.15
C GLY A 21 7.20 -11.95 -8.81
N LEU A 22 6.70 -10.87 -8.18
CA LEU A 22 5.63 -10.04 -8.72
C LEU A 22 6.11 -9.27 -9.95
N SER A 23 5.23 -9.11 -10.94
CA SER A 23 5.47 -8.16 -12.02
C SER A 23 5.46 -6.74 -11.49
N SER A 24 6.16 -5.82 -12.15
CA SER A 24 6.24 -4.43 -11.72
C SER A 24 4.91 -3.69 -11.79
N ASP A 25 3.93 -4.20 -12.54
CA ASP A 25 2.56 -3.68 -12.65
C ASP A 25 1.55 -4.43 -11.77
N ALA A 26 2.01 -5.36 -10.93
CA ALA A 26 1.15 -6.10 -10.01
C ALA A 26 0.36 -5.14 -9.11
N ARG A 27 -0.89 -5.51 -8.84
CA ARG A 27 -1.80 -4.73 -8.01
C ARG A 27 -1.63 -5.18 -6.57
N VAL A 28 -1.12 -4.28 -5.72
CA VAL A 28 -0.75 -4.61 -4.34
C VAL A 28 -1.54 -3.76 -3.34
N PHE A 29 -1.83 -4.34 -2.18
CA PHE A 29 -2.58 -3.68 -1.12
C PHE A 29 -1.68 -3.48 0.11
N ASP A 30 -1.58 -2.26 0.61
CA ASP A 30 -0.84 -1.91 1.83
C ASP A 30 -1.87 -1.51 2.91
N ALA A 31 -2.08 -2.35 3.93
CA ALA A 31 -3.07 -2.08 4.96
C ALA A 31 -2.76 -2.75 6.32
N PRO A 32 -2.64 -1.98 7.42
CA PRO A 32 -2.84 -0.53 7.50
C PRO A 32 -1.67 0.26 6.90
N CYS A 33 -1.96 1.21 5.99
CA CYS A 33 -0.91 2.01 5.34
C CYS A 33 -0.36 3.14 6.22
N GLY A 34 -1.07 3.50 7.29
CA GLY A 34 -0.76 4.61 8.18
C GLY A 34 -0.99 5.99 7.54
N GLY A 35 -1.00 7.04 8.36
CA GLY A 35 -1.37 8.41 7.92
C GLY A 35 -0.47 9.01 6.84
N THR A 36 0.81 8.59 6.78
CA THR A 36 1.75 9.06 5.74
C THR A 36 1.80 8.15 4.50
N ALA A 37 1.18 6.98 4.53
CA ALA A 37 1.20 6.00 3.46
C ALA A 37 2.59 5.71 2.87
N ALA A 38 3.63 5.70 3.73
CA ALA A 38 5.01 5.73 3.25
C ALA A 38 5.39 4.52 2.40
N LEU A 39 4.93 3.32 2.79
CA LEU A 39 5.16 2.11 2.01
C LEU A 39 4.38 2.13 0.70
N THR A 40 3.08 2.49 0.73
CA THR A 40 2.26 2.66 -0.47
C THR A 40 2.95 3.58 -1.49
N HIS A 41 3.45 4.74 -1.07
CA HIS A 41 4.18 5.65 -1.97
C HIS A 41 5.42 5.00 -2.59
N ALA A 42 6.25 4.34 -1.77
CA ALA A 42 7.46 3.68 -2.25
C ALA A 42 7.17 2.50 -3.20
N LEU A 43 6.06 1.78 -3.00
CA LEU A 43 5.58 0.75 -3.94
C LEU A 43 5.20 1.36 -5.29
N ARG A 44 4.46 2.48 -5.29
CA ARG A 44 4.06 3.18 -6.52
C ARG A 44 5.26 3.76 -7.28
N GLU A 45 6.25 4.30 -6.56
CA GLU A 45 7.51 4.77 -7.14
C GLU A 45 8.30 3.64 -7.85
N ARG A 46 8.07 2.39 -7.47
CA ARG A 46 8.66 1.20 -8.11
C ARG A 46 7.82 0.61 -9.24
N GLY A 47 6.68 1.24 -9.55
CA GLY A 47 5.82 0.89 -10.69
C GLY A 47 4.55 0.11 -10.34
N PHE A 48 4.41 -0.37 -9.11
CA PHE A 48 3.25 -1.18 -8.70
C PHE A 48 1.96 -0.35 -8.72
N ASP A 49 0.83 -1.00 -9.05
CA ASP A 49 -0.50 -0.42 -8.83
C ASP A 49 -0.90 -0.59 -7.36
N ALA A 50 -0.23 0.15 -6.48
CA ALA A 50 -0.44 0.04 -5.04
C ALA A 50 -1.63 0.87 -4.55
N VAL A 51 -2.46 0.26 -3.72
CA VAL A 51 -3.57 0.89 -2.99
C VAL A 51 -3.27 0.87 -1.49
N GLY A 52 -3.35 2.03 -0.84
CA GLY A 52 -3.25 2.16 0.61
C GLY A 52 -4.62 2.02 1.27
N GLY A 53 -4.71 1.18 2.28
CA GLY A 53 -5.90 0.99 3.10
C GLY A 53 -5.66 1.40 4.54
N ASP A 54 -6.49 2.28 5.09
CA ASP A 54 -6.48 2.57 6.53
C ASP A 54 -7.89 2.93 7.04
N ILE A 55 -8.11 2.76 8.35
CA ILE A 55 -9.34 3.20 9.01
C ILE A 55 -9.33 4.71 9.23
N ASP A 56 -8.14 5.32 9.38
CA ASP A 56 -7.98 6.77 9.42
C ASP A 56 -7.89 7.34 8.00
N PRO A 57 -8.67 8.37 7.64
CA PRO A 57 -8.66 8.95 6.30
C PRO A 57 -7.43 9.84 5.99
N GLU A 58 -6.51 10.09 6.93
CA GLU A 58 -5.39 11.03 6.77
C GLU A 58 -4.60 10.83 5.47
N ALA A 59 -4.21 9.58 5.17
CA ALA A 59 -3.48 9.20 3.97
C ALA A 59 -4.22 9.50 2.66
N GLY A 60 -5.55 9.61 2.71
CA GLY A 60 -6.38 9.91 1.55
C GLY A 60 -6.10 11.29 0.94
N THR A 61 -5.56 12.23 1.72
CA THR A 61 -5.15 13.55 1.22
C THR A 61 -4.02 13.44 0.19
N ASP A 62 -3.05 12.57 0.46
CA ASP A 62 -1.84 12.42 -0.37
C ASP A 62 -2.00 11.37 -1.47
N LEU A 63 -2.67 10.25 -1.16
CA LEU A 63 -2.88 9.14 -2.10
C LEU A 63 -4.05 9.40 -3.07
N GLY A 64 -5.02 10.23 -2.69
CA GLY A 64 -6.22 10.50 -3.49
C GLY A 64 -6.96 9.20 -3.87
N LYS A 65 -7.04 8.92 -5.17
CA LYS A 65 -7.74 7.71 -5.68
C LYS A 65 -7.04 6.39 -5.34
N ALA A 66 -5.77 6.44 -4.93
CA ALA A 66 -5.02 5.26 -4.50
C ALA A 66 -5.23 4.92 -3.02
N PHE A 67 -6.14 5.62 -2.33
CA PHE A 67 -6.53 5.31 -0.96
C PHE A 67 -7.93 4.73 -0.88
N ALA A 68 -8.11 3.76 0.00
CA ALA A 68 -9.40 3.27 0.41
C ALA A 68 -9.52 3.31 1.93
N LYS A 69 -10.59 3.92 2.44
CA LYS A 69 -10.92 3.80 3.85
C LYS A 69 -11.42 2.39 4.12
N VAL A 70 -10.68 1.61 4.91
CA VAL A 70 -11.01 0.21 5.21
C VAL A 70 -11.01 -0.04 6.72
N ASN A 71 -11.88 -0.93 7.17
CA ASN A 71 -11.79 -1.52 8.49
C ASN A 71 -11.37 -2.98 8.32
N LEU A 72 -10.18 -3.35 8.81
CA LEU A 72 -9.63 -4.70 8.68
C LEU A 72 -10.37 -5.73 9.57
N ASP A 73 -11.19 -5.27 10.52
CA ASP A 73 -12.11 -6.14 11.29
C ASP A 73 -13.44 -6.40 10.58
N ALA A 74 -13.64 -5.83 9.39
CA ALA A 74 -14.82 -6.00 8.56
C ALA A 74 -14.45 -6.57 7.18
N ALA A 75 -15.47 -6.88 6.37
CA ALA A 75 -15.24 -7.25 4.99
C ALA A 75 -14.60 -6.08 4.23
N LEU A 76 -13.54 -6.38 3.48
CA LEU A 76 -12.92 -5.42 2.57
C LEU A 76 -13.92 -5.01 1.47
N PRO A 77 -13.81 -3.78 0.94
CA PRO A 77 -14.75 -3.27 -0.06
C PRO A 77 -14.59 -3.96 -1.44
N TRP A 78 -13.58 -4.81 -1.62
CA TRP A 78 -13.35 -5.60 -2.82
C TRP A 78 -13.80 -7.05 -2.61
N PRO A 79 -14.75 -7.55 -3.39
CA PRO A 79 -15.35 -8.87 -3.18
C PRO A 79 -14.57 -10.06 -3.81
N ASP A 80 -13.40 -9.84 -4.40
CA ASP A 80 -12.69 -10.80 -5.26
C ASP A 80 -11.16 -10.87 -5.01
N GLN A 81 -10.42 -11.62 -5.86
CA GLN A 81 -8.95 -11.64 -5.94
C GLN A 81 -8.40 -10.32 -6.52
N SER A 82 -8.82 -9.20 -5.94
CA SER A 82 -8.52 -7.85 -6.42
C SER A 82 -7.02 -7.51 -6.40
N PHE A 83 -6.21 -8.24 -5.63
CA PHE A 83 -4.80 -7.93 -5.41
C PHE A 83 -3.94 -9.19 -5.54
N ASP A 84 -2.75 -9.00 -6.09
CA ASP A 84 -1.73 -10.05 -6.23
C ASP A 84 -0.98 -10.28 -4.91
N ALA A 85 -0.87 -9.25 -4.07
CA ALA A 85 -0.26 -9.33 -2.74
C ALA A 85 -0.82 -8.28 -1.76
N GLY A 86 -0.73 -8.57 -0.46
CA GLY A 86 -1.06 -7.67 0.64
C GLY A 86 0.11 -7.51 1.62
N PHE A 87 0.32 -6.30 2.13
CA PHE A 87 1.36 -5.91 3.09
C PHE A 87 0.77 -5.26 4.34
#